data_AF-A0A970NIX0-F1
#
_entry.id   AF-A0A970NIX0-F1
#
_cell.length_a   1.000
_cell.length_b   1.000
_cell.length_c   1.000
_cell.angle_alpha   90.00
_cell.angle_beta   90.00
_cell.angle_gamma   90.00
#
_symmetry.space_group_name_H-M   'P 1'
#
loop_
_entity.id
_entity.type
_entity.pdbx_description
1 polymer ?
#
loop_
_entity_poly.entity_id
_entity_poly.type
_entity_poly.pdbx_seq_one_letter_code
_entity_poly.pdbx_strand_id
1 'polypeptide(L)'
;MSILVVLGLAGLILQTGEQATEIQAQCLGCHASPSMVYVDPARGGHSVSVAEATVAAPWNAHADLACTECHTDVHSEATAEGHGVSEETGSEHTPLETAVMERKGAWSLAAIKACGDCHDEAFEAWTQSAHAEGLIDQTTAEGSDNPAPTCVECHGAHEIRMVADPGSPVTTHNIPALCMGCHASQRIVGTFQTSVHGQKYSLTGKDREVGVAVCSTCHSYHEVRAAGDPESQLHLSRRAEVCGQCHRGANEKFALSFSHDDPEENPVVHAVHIIHVLLTGLIAGSMLVFMGSEAFRIVRCFIWRRPLLPPTTASPDRLYRRWTWAVRIQHVILVTAFTLLSVSGIPLMFPGARTAQFTIRLLGGVDEAALIHRVGAVLLIIVAIIHAIWVFIWILRGKRWSPILFNFQDAKDSVAMLKYSWGISKERPRMGRYAPPEKFEYLAAAGGTVVMTLTGLLMWFPELSARFVGGAGVQLAQIMHGHEGVLAVVVILIIHVCWVHFMPGFWPMSMVWLTGRIRRDAMEEYHAAELEEIEAGKKGAGNR
;
A
#
# COMPACT_ATOMS: atom_id res chain seq x y z
N MET A 1 -0.71 1.22 68.20
CA MET A 1 0.26 0.46 67.37
C MET A 1 0.36 0.95 65.93
N SER A 2 -0.54 1.83 65.45
CA SER A 2 -0.65 2.15 64.01
C SER A 2 0.11 3.41 63.54
N ILE A 3 0.44 4.37 64.42
CA ILE A 3 1.15 5.60 64.02
C ILE A 3 2.67 5.38 63.94
N LEU A 4 3.24 4.60 64.86
CA LEU A 4 4.67 4.25 64.85
C LEU A 4 5.06 3.36 63.65
N VAL A 5 4.14 2.50 63.19
CA VAL A 5 4.36 1.68 61.99
C VAL A 5 4.30 2.53 60.72
N VAL A 6 3.39 3.50 60.64
CA VAL A 6 3.29 4.43 59.50
C VAL A 6 4.47 5.41 59.45
N LEU A 7 4.91 5.94 60.59
CA LEU A 7 6.12 6.78 60.67
C LEU A 7 7.40 5.97 60.41
N GLY A 8 7.45 4.71 60.85
CA GLY A 8 8.54 3.80 60.55
C GLY A 8 8.63 3.45 59.06
N LEU A 9 7.49 3.17 58.41
CA LEU A 9 7.42 2.95 56.96
C LEU A 9 7.76 4.22 56.17
N ALA A 10 7.29 5.38 56.59
CA ALA A 10 7.64 6.66 55.95
C ALA A 10 9.14 7.00 56.10
N GLY A 11 9.73 6.72 57.26
CA GLY A 11 11.17 6.87 57.48
C GLY A 11 12.01 5.90 56.67
N LEU A 12 11.54 4.65 56.50
CA LEU A 12 12.21 3.64 55.68
C LEU A 12 12.16 4.01 54.18
N ILE A 13 11.02 4.51 53.69
CA ILE A 13 10.85 4.99 52.31
C ILE A 13 11.74 6.20 52.02
N LEU A 14 11.89 7.11 52.99
CA LEU A 14 12.79 8.27 52.86
C LEU A 14 14.27 7.86 52.82
N GLN A 15 14.68 6.89 53.66
CA GLN A 15 16.06 6.38 53.67
C GLN A 15 16.43 5.64 52.40
N THR A 16 15.54 4.82 51.84
CA THR A 16 15.79 4.11 50.58
C THR A 16 15.93 5.08 49.40
N GLY A 17 15.16 6.18 49.39
CA GLY A 17 15.26 7.22 48.36
C GLY A 17 16.57 8.01 48.43
N GLU A 18 17.04 8.36 49.63
CA GLU A 18 18.34 9.05 49.82
C GLU A 18 19.52 8.19 49.34
N GLN A 19 19.50 6.89 49.65
CA GLN A 19 20.58 5.96 49.28
C GLN A 19 20.68 5.73 47.76
N ALA A 20 19.55 5.63 47.05
CA ALA A 20 19.52 5.50 45.60
C ALA A 20 20.13 6.72 44.90
N THR A 21 19.82 7.93 45.39
CA THR A 21 20.37 9.18 44.83
C THR A 21 21.87 9.33 45.03
N GLU A 22 22.41 8.84 46.14
CA GLU A 22 23.85 8.88 46.42
C GLU A 22 24.65 7.95 45.50
N ILE A 23 24.17 6.72 45.30
CA ILE A 23 24.79 5.73 44.39
C ILE A 23 24.81 6.27 42.96
N GLN A 24 23.70 6.86 42.51
CA GLN A 24 23.58 7.43 41.17
C GLN A 24 24.56 8.59 40.95
N ALA A 25 24.74 9.47 41.94
CA ALA A 25 25.71 10.56 41.87
C ALA A 25 27.17 10.05 41.75
N GLN A 26 27.50 8.92 42.40
CA GLN A 26 28.83 8.31 42.29
C GLN A 26 29.10 7.79 40.88
N CYS A 27 28.14 7.06 40.28
CA CYS A 27 28.26 6.56 38.91
C CYS A 27 28.35 7.71 37.90
N LEU A 28 27.47 8.71 38.02
CA LEU A 28 27.43 9.87 37.12
C LEU A 28 28.67 10.76 37.24
N GLY A 29 29.38 10.75 38.38
CA GLY A 29 30.65 11.46 38.55
C GLY A 29 31.69 11.12 37.48
N CYS A 30 31.67 9.89 36.96
CA CYS A 30 32.53 9.45 35.86
C CYS A 30 31.76 9.29 34.54
N HIS A 31 30.57 8.67 34.57
CA HIS A 31 29.81 8.33 33.37
C HIS A 31 29.07 9.51 32.71
N ALA A 32 28.91 10.66 33.39
CA ALA A 32 28.33 11.85 32.76
C ALA A 32 29.24 12.51 31.72
N SER A 33 30.53 12.14 31.68
CA SER A 33 31.49 12.72 30.75
C SER A 33 31.30 12.20 29.32
N PRO A 34 31.03 13.05 28.32
CA PRO A 34 30.85 12.63 26.92
C PRO A 34 32.10 11.99 26.29
N SER A 35 33.28 12.21 26.88
CA SER A 35 34.54 11.62 26.43
C SER A 35 34.83 10.27 27.08
N MET A 36 33.94 9.74 27.93
CA MET A 36 34.14 8.47 28.60
C MET A 36 33.93 7.32 27.61
N VAL A 37 35.00 6.58 27.35
CA VAL A 37 35.06 5.47 26.39
C VAL A 37 35.70 4.29 27.09
N TYR A 38 35.01 3.15 27.09
CA TYR A 38 35.58 1.86 27.42
C TYR A 38 36.27 1.29 26.19
N VAL A 39 37.55 0.95 26.31
CA VAL A 39 38.33 0.40 25.20
C VAL A 39 38.51 -1.09 25.41
N ASP A 40 37.77 -1.89 24.65
CA ASP A 40 37.94 -3.34 24.61
C ASP A 40 39.15 -3.68 23.72
N PRO A 41 40.15 -4.45 24.21
CA PRO A 41 41.29 -4.92 23.42
C PRO A 41 40.92 -5.62 22.10
N ALA A 42 39.72 -6.22 22.01
CA ALA A 42 39.24 -6.98 20.85
C ALA A 42 38.29 -6.20 19.91
N ARG A 43 37.76 -5.04 20.32
CA ARG A 43 36.68 -4.33 19.58
C ARG A 43 36.87 -2.82 19.44
N GLY A 44 37.89 -2.23 20.09
CA GLY A 44 38.12 -0.78 20.06
C GLY A 44 37.31 -0.03 21.10
N GLY A 45 37.26 1.30 20.99
CA GLY A 45 36.60 2.17 21.96
C GLY A 45 35.09 2.28 21.76
N HIS A 46 34.32 1.95 22.80
CA HIS A 46 32.88 2.16 22.90
C HIS A 46 32.57 3.22 23.96
N SER A 47 31.71 4.19 23.65
CA SER A 47 31.30 5.17 24.68
C SER A 47 30.50 4.47 25.78
N VAL A 48 30.83 4.79 27.03
CA VAL A 48 30.07 4.39 28.22
C VAL A 48 29.45 5.60 28.91
N SER A 49 29.37 6.72 28.17
CA SER A 49 28.81 7.96 28.70
C SER A 49 27.28 7.90 28.74
N VAL A 50 26.71 8.48 29.80
CA VAL A 50 25.27 8.55 30.04
C VAL A 50 24.93 9.95 30.51
N ALA A 51 23.95 10.58 29.86
CA ALA A 51 23.50 11.90 30.27
C ALA A 51 22.63 11.81 31.53
N GLU A 52 22.99 12.55 32.57
CA GLU A 52 22.20 12.67 33.80
C GLU A 52 20.76 13.10 33.50
N ALA A 53 20.58 14.07 32.59
CA ALA A 53 19.27 14.56 32.18
C ALA A 53 18.38 13.49 31.52
N THR A 54 18.97 12.39 31.03
CA THR A 54 18.27 11.27 30.40
C THR A 54 17.86 10.21 31.42
N VAL A 55 18.76 9.86 32.35
CA VAL A 55 18.46 8.87 33.40
C VAL A 55 17.50 9.43 34.46
N ALA A 56 17.63 10.70 34.83
CA ALA A 56 16.74 11.37 35.77
C ALA A 56 15.49 11.98 35.10
N ALA A 57 15.24 11.66 33.82
CA ALA A 57 14.16 12.27 33.08
C ALA A 57 12.79 11.77 33.57
N PRO A 58 11.78 12.65 33.76
CA PRO A 58 10.44 12.20 34.19
C PRO A 58 9.72 11.24 33.22
N TRP A 59 10.16 11.19 31.96
CA TRP A 59 9.62 10.28 30.95
C TRP A 59 10.32 8.93 30.91
N ASN A 60 11.44 8.77 31.63
CA ASN A 60 12.15 7.52 31.74
C ASN A 60 11.40 6.61 32.72
N ALA A 61 11.04 5.41 32.27
CA ALA A 61 10.26 4.46 33.05
C ALA A 61 11.00 4.00 34.33
N HIS A 62 12.33 4.10 34.34
CA HIS A 62 13.20 3.66 35.43
C HIS A 62 13.95 4.83 36.09
N ALA A 63 13.42 6.07 35.99
CA ALA A 63 14.07 7.25 36.56
C ALA A 63 14.30 7.18 38.08
N ASP A 64 13.49 6.38 38.77
CA ASP A 64 13.54 6.18 40.22
C ASP A 64 14.45 5.00 40.65
N LEU A 65 15.00 4.24 39.69
CA LEU A 65 15.89 3.10 39.98
C LEU A 65 17.35 3.55 40.11
N ALA A 66 18.07 2.98 41.07
CA ALA A 66 19.50 3.21 41.21
C ALA A 66 20.29 2.44 40.13
N CYS A 67 21.47 2.95 39.72
CA CYS A 67 22.29 2.28 38.70
C CYS A 67 22.61 0.82 39.04
N THR A 68 22.82 0.49 40.32
CA THR A 68 23.14 -0.86 40.81
C THR A 68 21.97 -1.84 40.76
N GLU A 69 20.74 -1.36 40.60
CA GLU A 69 19.55 -2.21 40.47
C GLU A 69 19.49 -2.84 39.06
N CYS A 70 20.02 -2.14 38.05
CA CYS A 70 20.18 -2.68 36.69
C CYS A 70 21.58 -3.25 36.44
N HIS A 71 22.61 -2.69 37.08
CA HIS A 71 24.00 -3.16 37.01
C HIS A 71 24.33 -4.05 38.20
N THR A 72 23.63 -5.18 38.32
CA THR A 72 23.72 -6.11 39.46
C THR A 72 25.13 -6.67 39.69
N ASP A 73 25.94 -6.74 38.64
CA ASP A 73 27.30 -7.29 38.67
C ASP A 73 28.37 -6.21 38.97
N VAL A 74 27.95 -4.97 39.25
CA VAL A 74 28.83 -3.83 39.58
C VAL A 74 28.69 -3.52 41.07
N HIS A 75 29.73 -3.82 41.85
CA HIS A 75 29.81 -3.44 43.26
C HIS A 75 30.50 -2.08 43.43
N SER A 76 30.18 -1.38 44.52
CA SER A 76 30.63 -0.02 44.85
C SER A 76 32.14 0.14 45.11
N GLU A 77 32.93 -0.90 44.90
CA GLU A 77 34.39 -0.90 45.05
C GLU A 77 35.07 -0.75 43.69
N ALA A 78 34.85 0.38 43.02
CA ALA A 78 35.51 0.71 41.77
C ALA A 78 36.91 1.28 42.03
N THR A 79 37.96 0.67 41.45
CA THR A 79 39.32 1.22 41.45
C THR A 79 39.59 1.94 40.12
N ALA A 80 40.70 2.68 40.05
CA ALA A 80 41.14 3.36 38.82
C ALA A 80 41.43 2.41 37.64
N GLU A 81 41.35 1.09 37.85
CA GLU A 81 41.62 0.03 36.87
C GLU A 81 40.32 -0.63 36.34
N GLY A 82 39.14 -0.27 36.87
CA GLY A 82 37.83 -0.76 36.41
C GLY A 82 36.80 -0.94 37.53
N HIS A 83 35.54 -1.24 37.17
CA HIS A 83 34.56 -1.78 38.11
C HIS A 83 34.98 -3.22 38.44
N GLY A 84 35.39 -3.48 39.69
CA GLY A 84 35.78 -4.83 40.10
C GLY A 84 34.61 -5.80 39.96
N VAL A 85 34.76 -6.83 39.12
CA VAL A 85 33.92 -8.03 39.20
C VAL A 85 34.51 -8.84 40.34
N SER A 86 33.73 -9.14 41.39
CA SER A 86 34.28 -9.88 42.53
C SER A 86 34.76 -11.26 42.07
N GLU A 87 36.04 -11.57 42.27
CA GLU A 87 36.59 -12.93 42.13
C GLU A 87 36.11 -13.90 43.24
N GLU A 88 35.25 -13.46 44.17
CA GLU A 88 34.87 -14.23 45.35
C GLU A 88 33.36 -14.27 45.62
N THR A 89 32.59 -14.87 44.70
CA THR A 89 31.42 -15.66 45.12
C THR A 89 31.41 -16.95 44.35
N GLY A 90 31.72 -18.06 45.03
CA GLY A 90 31.66 -19.41 44.49
C GLY A 90 30.24 -19.90 44.22
N SER A 91 29.49 -19.23 43.34
CA SER A 91 28.43 -19.91 42.61
C SER A 91 29.10 -20.75 41.54
N GLU A 92 28.97 -22.08 41.63
CA GLU A 92 29.32 -22.96 40.53
C GLU A 92 28.50 -22.55 39.31
N HIS A 93 29.12 -21.79 38.41
CA HIS A 93 28.54 -21.53 37.10
C HIS A 93 28.41 -22.87 36.39
N THR A 94 27.22 -23.13 35.87
CA THR A 94 26.99 -24.25 34.97
C THR A 94 27.94 -24.14 33.77
N PRO A 95 28.31 -25.26 33.12
CA PRO A 95 29.13 -25.23 31.90
C PRO A 95 28.56 -24.33 30.78
N LEU A 96 27.26 -24.06 30.82
CA LEU A 96 26.57 -23.12 29.92
C LEU A 96 26.91 -21.66 30.24
N GLU A 97 26.90 -21.26 31.50
CA GLU A 97 27.21 -19.90 31.95
C GLU A 97 28.68 -19.53 31.69
N THR A 98 29.61 -20.48 31.89
CA THR A 98 31.03 -20.27 31.59
C THR A 98 31.30 -20.14 30.09
N ALA A 99 30.70 -21.01 29.26
CA ALA A 99 30.84 -20.93 27.80
C ALA A 99 30.21 -19.65 27.19
N VAL A 100 29.21 -19.10 27.88
CA VAL A 100 28.49 -17.87 27.55
C VAL A 100 29.29 -16.61 27.91
N MET A 101 29.93 -16.57 29.08
CA MET A 101 30.72 -15.43 29.54
C MET A 101 32.05 -15.27 28.78
N GLU A 102 32.62 -16.37 28.25
CA GLU A 102 33.89 -16.36 27.52
C GLU A 102 33.78 -15.91 26.04
N ARG A 103 32.57 -15.65 25.51
CA ARG A 103 32.37 -15.22 24.12
C ARG A 103 31.71 -13.84 23.99
N LYS A 104 32.04 -13.18 22.87
CA LYS A 104 31.44 -11.95 22.33
C LYS A 104 29.91 -11.95 22.51
N GLY A 105 29.38 -11.30 23.55
CA GLY A 105 27.94 -11.31 23.86
C GLY A 105 27.55 -11.19 25.35
N ALA A 106 28.52 -11.14 26.27
CA ALA A 106 28.26 -11.04 27.72
C ALA A 106 27.33 -9.88 28.13
N TRP A 107 27.41 -8.72 27.46
CA TRP A 107 26.49 -7.60 27.74
C TRP A 107 25.04 -7.89 27.34
N SER A 108 24.81 -8.55 26.21
CA SER A 108 23.47 -8.89 25.71
C SER A 108 22.74 -9.80 26.71
N LEU A 109 23.45 -10.76 27.30
CA LEU A 109 22.86 -11.69 28.27
C LEU A 109 22.72 -11.08 29.67
N ALA A 110 23.67 -10.23 30.08
CA ALA A 110 23.53 -9.42 31.29
C ALA A 110 22.33 -8.46 31.20
N ALA A 111 22.11 -7.82 30.05
CA ALA A 111 20.97 -6.94 29.82
C ALA A 111 19.63 -7.68 29.88
N ILE A 112 19.55 -8.88 29.30
CA ILE A 112 18.35 -9.73 29.38
C ILE A 112 18.09 -10.13 30.84
N LYS A 113 19.11 -10.59 31.56
CA LYS A 113 18.99 -11.01 32.96
C LYS A 113 18.56 -9.85 33.87
N ALA A 114 19.21 -8.69 33.75
CA ALA A 114 18.87 -7.51 34.54
C ALA A 114 17.41 -7.06 34.36
N CYS A 115 16.88 -7.15 33.13
CA CYS A 115 15.47 -6.89 32.90
C CYS A 115 14.58 -8.02 33.45
N GLY A 116 14.99 -9.27 33.29
CA GLY A 116 14.25 -10.46 33.72
C GLY A 116 14.11 -10.65 35.22
N ASP A 117 15.01 -10.06 36.02
CA ASP A 117 14.94 -10.08 37.48
C ASP A 117 13.69 -9.34 38.04
N CYS A 118 13.09 -8.43 37.24
CA CYS A 118 11.87 -7.70 37.58
C CYS A 118 10.72 -7.86 36.56
N HIS A 119 11.02 -8.28 35.32
CA HIS A 119 10.03 -8.47 34.24
C HIS A 119 9.93 -9.94 33.82
N ASP A 120 9.65 -10.79 34.80
CA ASP A 120 9.70 -12.25 34.74
C ASP A 120 8.80 -12.80 33.60
N GLU A 121 7.57 -12.30 33.48
CA GLU A 121 6.64 -12.71 32.42
C GLU A 121 7.15 -12.35 31.01
N ALA A 122 7.73 -11.16 30.86
CA ALA A 122 8.26 -10.70 29.58
C ALA A 122 9.52 -11.47 29.20
N PHE A 123 10.37 -11.76 30.18
CA PHE A 123 11.55 -12.60 30.02
C PHE A 123 11.15 -14.02 29.60
N GLU A 124 10.22 -14.66 30.31
CA GLU A 124 9.73 -16.01 29.97
C GLU A 124 9.13 -16.06 28.56
N ALA A 125 8.34 -15.07 28.17
CA ALA A 125 7.81 -14.96 26.81
C ALA A 125 8.92 -14.78 25.77
N TRP A 126 9.93 -13.95 26.05
CA TRP A 126 11.05 -13.71 25.15
C TRP A 126 11.90 -14.95 24.94
N THR A 127 12.16 -15.76 25.98
CA THR A 127 12.93 -17.01 25.87
C THR A 127 12.31 -18.03 24.92
N GLN A 128 11.00 -17.92 24.64
CA GLN A 128 10.26 -18.78 23.72
C GLN A 128 10.25 -18.24 22.28
N SER A 129 10.91 -17.12 22.03
CA SER A 129 10.97 -16.49 20.70
C SER A 129 12.11 -17.03 19.85
N ALA A 130 11.97 -16.89 18.53
CA ALA A 130 13.02 -17.14 17.56
C ALA A 130 14.20 -16.15 17.71
N HIS A 131 14.01 -15.00 18.36
CA HIS A 131 15.11 -14.10 18.70
C HIS A 131 15.96 -14.68 19.83
N ALA A 132 15.34 -15.26 20.87
CA ALA A 132 16.08 -15.95 21.91
C ALA A 132 16.80 -17.20 21.38
N GLU A 133 16.11 -18.02 20.58
CA GLU A 133 16.73 -19.16 19.90
C GLU A 133 17.90 -18.70 19.03
N GLY A 134 17.73 -17.64 18.23
CA GLY A 134 18.80 -17.08 17.41
C GLY A 134 19.99 -16.56 18.22
N LEU A 135 19.76 -15.96 19.39
CA LEU A 135 20.83 -15.55 20.30
C LEU A 135 21.57 -16.76 20.88
N ILE A 136 20.84 -17.81 21.23
CA ILE A 136 21.38 -19.08 21.75
C ILE A 136 22.12 -19.84 20.66
N ASP A 137 21.63 -19.90 19.42
CA ASP A 137 22.24 -20.62 18.29
C ASP A 137 23.45 -19.87 17.71
N GLN A 138 23.45 -18.53 17.76
CA GLN A 138 24.62 -17.69 17.44
C GLN A 138 25.82 -17.94 18.38
N THR A 139 25.67 -18.76 19.43
CA THR A 139 26.81 -19.37 20.13
C THR A 139 27.68 -20.26 19.23
N THR A 140 27.23 -20.61 18.00
CA THR A 140 27.92 -21.52 17.07
C THR A 140 28.44 -20.90 15.76
N ALA A 141 28.10 -19.66 15.39
CA ALA A 141 28.48 -19.08 14.09
C ALA A 141 29.20 -17.73 14.21
N GLU A 142 30.53 -17.75 14.17
CA GLU A 142 31.32 -16.54 13.88
C GLU A 142 30.91 -15.97 12.51
N GLY A 143 30.44 -14.72 12.48
CA GLY A 143 30.26 -13.96 11.24
C GLY A 143 28.83 -13.59 10.82
N SER A 144 27.81 -13.64 11.69
CA SER A 144 26.51 -13.03 11.36
C SER A 144 26.55 -11.52 11.55
N ASP A 145 26.32 -10.76 10.48
CA ASP A 145 26.28 -9.28 10.46
C ASP A 145 25.07 -8.66 11.21
N ASN A 146 24.22 -9.48 11.86
CA ASN A 146 23.01 -9.01 12.55
C ASN A 146 22.69 -9.90 13.77
N PRO A 147 23.14 -9.53 14.98
CA PRO A 147 22.86 -10.30 16.19
C PRO A 147 21.37 -10.26 16.53
N ALA A 148 20.87 -11.31 17.18
CA ALA A 148 19.49 -11.32 17.66
C ALA A 148 19.26 -10.20 18.72
N PRO A 149 18.11 -9.50 18.68
CA PRO A 149 17.85 -8.37 19.57
C PRO A 149 17.57 -8.82 21.01
N THR A 150 18.04 -8.05 21.98
CA THR A 150 17.69 -8.18 23.40
C THR A 150 16.67 -7.13 23.83
N CYS A 151 16.33 -7.10 25.13
CA CYS A 151 15.44 -6.10 25.71
C CYS A 151 15.90 -4.66 25.39
N VAL A 152 17.21 -4.38 25.42
CA VAL A 152 17.73 -3.03 25.23
C VAL A 152 17.81 -2.58 23.78
N GLU A 153 17.90 -3.49 22.81
CA GLU A 153 17.77 -3.14 21.39
C GLU A 153 16.32 -2.75 21.02
N CYS A 154 15.33 -3.26 21.74
CA CYS A 154 13.92 -2.90 21.54
C CYS A 154 13.51 -1.69 22.37
N HIS A 155 13.77 -1.68 23.68
CA HIS A 155 13.28 -0.66 24.61
C HIS A 155 14.26 0.50 24.84
N GLY A 156 15.52 0.35 24.45
CA GLY A 156 16.63 1.22 24.87
C GLY A 156 17.28 0.75 26.18
N ALA A 157 18.46 1.29 26.49
CA ALA A 157 19.19 0.96 27.72
C ALA A 157 18.96 2.00 28.83
N HIS A 158 19.41 3.24 28.61
CA HIS A 158 19.26 4.35 29.57
C HIS A 158 18.13 5.32 29.21
N GLU A 159 17.46 5.13 28.07
CA GLU A 159 16.38 5.99 27.57
C GLU A 159 15.04 5.24 27.49
N ILE A 160 14.75 4.42 28.50
CA ILE A 160 13.60 3.50 28.48
C ILE A 160 12.32 4.31 28.66
N ARG A 161 11.48 4.32 27.62
CA ARG A 161 10.19 5.01 27.63
C ARG A 161 9.05 4.02 27.84
N MET A 162 8.03 4.44 28.57
CA MET A 162 6.77 3.69 28.68
C MET A 162 6.22 3.38 27.29
N VAL A 163 5.65 2.17 27.09
CA VAL A 163 5.13 1.72 25.78
C VAL A 163 4.08 2.69 25.20
N ALA A 164 3.29 3.31 26.07
CA ALA A 164 2.28 4.30 25.69
C ALA A 164 2.87 5.66 25.26
N ASP A 165 4.15 5.92 25.51
CA ASP A 165 4.82 7.16 25.10
C ASP A 165 5.03 7.17 23.56
N PRO A 166 4.60 8.21 22.84
CA PRO A 166 4.76 8.29 21.38
C PRO A 166 6.22 8.26 20.90
N GLY A 167 7.16 8.65 21.76
CA GLY A 167 8.59 8.59 21.52
C GLY A 167 9.21 7.22 21.83
N SER A 168 8.47 6.28 22.43
CA SER A 168 8.97 4.94 22.72
C SER A 168 9.19 4.15 21.42
N PRO A 169 10.35 3.50 21.23
CA PRO A 169 10.60 2.67 20.04
C PRO A 169 9.60 1.50 19.89
N VAL A 170 9.05 1.02 21.01
CA VAL A 170 8.10 -0.10 21.08
C VAL A 170 6.63 0.34 21.08
N THR A 171 6.34 1.64 20.94
CA THR A 171 4.96 2.08 20.72
C THR A 171 4.44 1.52 19.40
N THR A 172 3.15 1.16 19.29
CA THR A 172 2.58 0.48 18.12
C THR A 172 2.94 1.15 16.79
N HIS A 173 2.98 2.47 16.77
CA HIS A 173 3.35 3.24 15.60
C HIS A 173 4.83 3.11 15.20
N ASN A 174 5.75 2.92 16.14
CA ASN A 174 7.20 2.83 15.86
C ASN A 174 7.67 1.39 15.60
N ILE A 175 6.87 0.37 15.94
CA ILE A 175 7.21 -1.06 15.76
C ILE A 175 7.67 -1.42 14.34
N PRO A 176 7.00 -0.98 13.25
CA PRO A 176 7.51 -1.29 11.91
C PRO A 176 8.93 -0.77 11.70
N ALA A 177 9.23 0.46 12.14
CA ALA A 177 10.57 1.02 12.02
C ALA A 177 11.60 0.26 12.88
N LEU A 178 11.21 -0.15 14.09
CA LEU A 178 12.04 -0.96 14.98
C LEU A 178 12.42 -2.29 14.33
N CYS A 179 11.44 -3.08 13.88
CA CYS A 179 11.69 -4.37 13.24
C CYS A 179 12.50 -4.20 11.94
N MET A 180 12.20 -3.17 11.15
CA MET A 180 12.96 -2.88 9.92
C MET A 180 14.43 -2.52 10.19
N GLY A 181 14.80 -2.05 11.39
CA GLY A 181 16.19 -1.75 11.73
C GLY A 181 17.13 -2.94 11.52
N CYS A 182 16.68 -4.14 11.93
CA CYS A 182 17.41 -5.39 11.72
C CYS A 182 16.93 -6.14 10.46
N HIS A 183 15.65 -6.08 10.11
CA HIS A 183 15.09 -6.85 8.99
C HIS A 183 15.16 -6.11 7.64
N ALA A 184 15.82 -4.95 7.53
CA ALA A 184 15.83 -4.11 6.31
C ALA A 184 16.22 -4.84 5.01
N SER A 185 17.15 -5.78 5.07
CA SER A 185 17.61 -6.56 3.92
C SER A 185 16.70 -7.75 3.59
N GLN A 186 15.74 -8.06 4.46
CA GLN A 186 14.85 -9.20 4.27
C GLN A 186 13.67 -8.82 3.38
N ARG A 187 13.31 -9.76 2.50
CA ARG A 187 12.13 -9.67 1.62
C ARG A 187 10.83 -9.36 2.38
N ILE A 188 10.76 -9.72 3.65
CA ILE A 188 9.62 -9.49 4.56
C ILE A 188 9.24 -8.00 4.65
N VAL A 189 10.23 -7.10 4.65
CA VAL A 189 9.97 -5.65 4.73
C VAL A 189 9.28 -5.15 3.47
N GLY A 190 9.77 -5.56 2.30
CA GLY A 190 9.16 -5.21 1.02
C GLY A 190 7.72 -5.69 0.91
N THR A 191 7.45 -6.94 1.30
CA THR A 191 6.10 -7.53 1.25
C THR A 191 5.15 -6.90 2.25
N PHE A 192 5.61 -6.53 3.46
CA PHE A 192 4.79 -5.75 4.38
C PHE A 192 4.44 -4.37 3.81
N GLN A 193 5.43 -3.64 3.28
CA GLN A 193 5.23 -2.29 2.74
C GLN A 193 4.24 -2.25 1.57
N THR A 194 4.23 -3.30 0.74
CA THR A 194 3.27 -3.43 -0.37
C THR A 194 1.92 -4.02 0.04
N SER A 195 1.80 -4.60 1.24
CA SER A 195 0.54 -5.09 1.78
C SER A 195 -0.44 -3.96 2.10
N VAL A 196 -1.74 -4.29 2.18
CA VAL A 196 -2.79 -3.33 2.55
C VAL A 196 -2.54 -2.68 3.93
N HIS A 197 -1.95 -3.41 4.87
CA HIS A 197 -1.60 -2.89 6.19
C HIS A 197 -0.42 -1.91 6.12
N GLY A 198 0.65 -2.25 5.41
CA GLY A 198 1.80 -1.37 5.21
C GLY A 198 1.48 -0.12 4.41
N GLN A 199 0.62 -0.23 3.39
CA GLN A 199 0.14 0.92 2.62
C GLN A 199 -0.71 1.86 3.49
N LYS A 200 -1.66 1.33 4.29
CA LYS A 200 -2.45 2.15 5.22
C LYS A 200 -1.58 2.78 6.31
N TYR A 201 -0.62 2.05 6.86
CA TYR A 201 0.38 2.59 7.78
C TYR A 201 1.14 3.77 7.17
N SER A 202 1.63 3.62 5.93
CA SER A 202 2.37 4.67 5.22
C SER A 202 1.53 5.93 4.96
N LEU A 203 0.24 5.78 4.68
CA LEU A 203 -0.67 6.91 4.39
C LEU A 203 -1.18 7.63 5.65
N THR A 204 -1.30 6.93 6.77
CA THR A 204 -1.82 7.48 8.04
C THR A 204 -0.73 8.17 8.86
N GLY A 205 0.54 7.75 8.71
CA GLY A 205 1.66 8.40 9.39
C GLY A 205 1.55 8.29 10.92
N LYS A 206 2.11 9.28 11.63
CA LYS A 206 2.12 9.37 13.10
C LYS A 206 0.79 9.85 13.69
N ASP A 207 -0.15 10.26 12.84
CA ASP A 207 -1.36 10.96 13.26
C ASP A 207 -2.47 9.93 13.58
N ARG A 208 -2.68 9.74 14.89
CA ARG A 208 -3.75 8.97 15.58
C ARG A 208 -3.56 7.45 15.69
N GLU A 209 -4.08 6.95 16.82
CA GLU A 209 -4.22 5.53 17.21
C GLU A 209 -4.38 4.63 15.99
N VAL A 210 -3.31 3.89 15.72
CA VAL A 210 -3.19 3.11 14.50
C VAL A 210 -4.06 1.86 14.65
N GLY A 211 -5.30 1.93 14.21
CA GLY A 211 -6.17 0.76 13.97
C GLY A 211 -5.72 -0.06 12.75
N VAL A 212 -4.41 -0.16 12.51
CA VAL A 212 -3.79 -0.98 11.45
C VAL A 212 -2.91 -2.02 12.10
N ALA A 213 -2.92 -3.24 11.55
CA ALA A 213 -2.00 -4.27 11.99
C ALA A 213 -0.56 -3.89 11.63
N VAL A 214 0.35 -4.02 12.60
CA VAL A 214 1.80 -3.87 12.43
C VAL A 214 2.48 -5.23 12.62
N CYS A 215 3.81 -5.29 12.51
CA CYS A 215 4.55 -6.54 12.62
C CYS A 215 4.16 -7.35 13.87
N SER A 216 4.10 -6.69 15.03
CA SER A 216 3.77 -7.34 16.31
C SER A 216 2.31 -7.77 16.44
N THR A 217 1.39 -7.24 15.62
CA THR A 217 -0.01 -7.67 15.60
C THR A 217 -0.14 -9.11 15.11
N CYS A 218 0.75 -9.52 14.20
CA CYS A 218 0.73 -10.89 13.65
C CYS A 218 1.83 -11.77 14.25
N HIS A 219 2.98 -11.20 14.62
CA HIS A 219 4.16 -11.93 15.07
C HIS A 219 4.30 -12.02 16.60
N SER A 220 3.42 -11.37 17.40
CA SER A 220 3.68 -11.06 18.81
C SER A 220 4.84 -10.05 19.00
N TYR A 221 5.11 -9.63 20.24
CA TYR A 221 6.14 -8.63 20.58
C TYR A 221 7.29 -9.19 21.44
N HIS A 222 6.99 -10.00 22.45
CA HIS A 222 8.01 -10.73 23.21
C HIS A 222 8.11 -12.19 22.76
N GLU A 223 6.99 -12.82 22.44
CA GLU A 223 6.92 -14.23 22.06
C GLU A 223 6.93 -14.44 20.53
N VAL A 224 7.94 -13.91 19.86
CA VAL A 224 8.06 -13.97 18.39
C VAL A 224 8.49 -15.37 17.95
N ARG A 225 7.55 -16.32 17.92
CA ARG A 225 7.79 -17.72 17.54
C ARG A 225 7.88 -17.91 16.02
N ALA A 226 8.63 -18.93 15.60
CA ALA A 226 8.67 -19.37 14.21
C ALA A 226 7.28 -19.77 13.70
N ALA A 227 6.96 -19.51 12.43
CA ALA A 227 5.63 -19.78 11.87
C ALA A 227 5.24 -21.27 11.84
N GLY A 228 6.22 -22.18 11.94
CA GLY A 228 5.99 -23.62 12.03
C GLY A 228 5.67 -24.12 13.45
N ASP A 229 5.88 -23.30 14.49
CA ASP A 229 5.53 -23.64 15.87
C ASP A 229 4.00 -23.65 16.04
N PRO A 230 3.39 -24.74 16.53
CA PRO A 230 1.95 -24.82 16.82
C PRO A 230 1.43 -23.71 17.74
N GLU A 231 2.28 -23.15 18.60
CA GLU A 231 1.94 -22.06 19.51
C GLU A 231 2.02 -20.66 18.85
N SER A 232 2.68 -20.55 17.70
CA SER A 232 2.80 -19.27 16.99
C SER A 232 1.44 -18.74 16.53
N GLN A 233 1.24 -17.43 16.68
CA GLN A 233 0.11 -16.70 16.08
C GLN A 233 0.05 -16.89 14.55
N LEU A 234 1.20 -17.17 13.93
CA LEU A 234 1.33 -17.38 12.50
C LEU A 234 1.14 -18.83 12.05
N HIS A 235 0.93 -19.75 13.00
CA HIS A 235 0.67 -21.14 12.68
C HIS A 235 -0.61 -21.27 11.84
N LEU A 236 -0.62 -22.22 10.90
CA LEU A 236 -1.73 -22.45 9.96
C LEU A 236 -3.10 -22.58 10.66
N SER A 237 -3.14 -23.21 11.83
CA SER A 237 -4.37 -23.40 12.60
C SER A 237 -4.82 -22.17 13.42
N ARG A 238 -3.95 -21.18 13.65
CA ARG A 238 -4.22 -20.00 14.51
C ARG A 238 -4.39 -18.70 13.73
N ARG A 239 -3.79 -18.57 12.54
CA ARG A 239 -3.81 -17.30 11.76
C ARG A 239 -5.20 -16.73 11.54
N ALA A 240 -6.21 -17.57 11.33
CA ALA A 240 -7.58 -17.11 11.13
C ALA A 240 -8.13 -16.36 12.35
N GLU A 241 -7.76 -16.76 13.56
CA GLU A 241 -8.14 -16.10 14.80
C GLU A 241 -7.48 -14.73 14.95
N VAL A 242 -6.18 -14.64 14.62
CA VAL A 242 -5.42 -13.37 14.60
C VAL A 242 -6.08 -12.37 13.64
N CYS A 243 -6.36 -12.80 12.40
CA CYS A 243 -7.11 -11.97 11.46
C CYS A 243 -8.50 -11.60 12.02
N GLY A 244 -9.15 -12.53 12.73
CA GLY A 244 -10.47 -12.36 13.33
C GLY A 244 -10.58 -11.27 14.40
N GLN A 245 -9.45 -10.84 14.98
CA GLN A 245 -9.41 -9.71 15.92
C GLN A 245 -9.89 -8.41 15.26
N CYS A 246 -9.64 -8.24 13.96
CA CYS A 246 -10.05 -7.06 13.18
C CYS A 246 -11.07 -7.39 12.07
N HIS A 247 -10.94 -8.56 11.43
CA HIS A 247 -11.75 -9.00 10.29
C HIS A 247 -12.86 -9.96 10.72
N ARG A 248 -14.07 -9.44 10.90
CA ARG A 248 -15.25 -10.25 11.24
C ARG A 248 -15.52 -11.30 10.15
N GLY A 249 -15.44 -12.57 10.50
CA GLY A 249 -15.68 -13.68 9.56
C GLY A 249 -14.41 -14.21 8.86
N ALA A 250 -13.23 -13.76 9.30
CA ALA A 250 -11.96 -14.35 8.92
C ALA A 250 -11.99 -15.88 9.04
N ASN A 251 -11.42 -16.55 8.06
CA ASN A 251 -11.36 -18.00 7.95
C ASN A 251 -9.98 -18.40 7.41
N GLU A 252 -9.66 -19.70 7.47
CA GLU A 252 -8.36 -20.22 7.06
C GLU A 252 -7.97 -19.79 5.63
N LYS A 253 -8.92 -19.82 4.68
CA LYS A 253 -8.65 -19.40 3.30
C LYS A 253 -8.36 -17.90 3.21
N PHE A 254 -9.04 -17.08 4.00
CA PHE A 254 -8.77 -15.64 4.08
C PHE A 254 -7.41 -15.36 4.75
N ALA A 255 -7.06 -16.09 5.81
CA ALA A 255 -5.76 -15.98 6.46
C ALA A 255 -4.59 -16.34 5.54
N LEU A 256 -4.83 -17.17 4.52
CA LEU A 256 -3.87 -17.48 3.45
C LEU A 256 -3.80 -16.41 2.35
N SER A 257 -4.65 -15.39 2.38
CA SER A 257 -4.58 -14.27 1.42
C SER A 257 -3.44 -13.29 1.72
N PHE A 258 -2.82 -13.39 2.90
CA PHE A 258 -1.69 -12.56 3.26
C PHE A 258 -0.54 -13.45 3.75
N SER A 259 0.56 -13.46 3.00
CA SER A 259 1.84 -14.01 3.42
C SER A 259 2.96 -13.06 3.03
N HIS A 260 4.16 -13.26 3.60
CA HIS A 260 5.38 -12.58 3.16
C HIS A 260 6.01 -13.25 1.94
N ASP A 261 5.26 -14.10 1.24
CA ASP A 261 5.68 -14.71 -0.01
C ASP A 261 5.38 -13.76 -1.15
N ASP A 262 6.19 -13.81 -2.20
CA ASP A 262 5.89 -13.07 -3.42
C ASP A 262 4.69 -13.75 -4.11
N PRO A 263 3.56 -13.06 -4.34
CA PRO A 263 2.43 -13.64 -5.05
C PRO A 263 2.81 -14.19 -6.44
N GLU A 264 3.87 -13.65 -7.05
CA GLU A 264 4.41 -14.11 -8.33
C GLU A 264 5.19 -15.43 -8.25
N GLU A 265 5.53 -15.92 -7.05
CA GLU A 265 6.07 -17.29 -6.91
C GLU A 265 5.01 -18.35 -7.23
N ASN A 266 3.72 -17.99 -7.13
CA ASN A 266 2.65 -18.87 -7.58
C ASN A 266 2.59 -18.85 -9.13
N PRO A 267 2.87 -19.98 -9.81
CA PRO A 267 2.98 -20.00 -11.27
C PRO A 267 1.67 -19.63 -11.97
N VAL A 268 0.52 -19.89 -11.33
CA VAL A 268 -0.79 -19.52 -11.87
C VAL A 268 -1.01 -18.02 -11.77
N VAL A 269 -0.73 -17.43 -10.61
CA VAL A 269 -0.87 -15.99 -10.38
C VAL A 269 0.07 -15.22 -11.32
N HIS A 270 1.33 -15.65 -11.43
CA HIS A 270 2.31 -15.04 -12.32
C HIS A 270 1.90 -15.15 -13.80
N ALA A 271 1.42 -16.31 -14.25
CA ALA A 271 0.95 -16.48 -15.62
C ALA A 271 -0.24 -15.56 -15.94
N VAL A 272 -1.23 -15.47 -15.05
CA VAL A 272 -2.37 -14.56 -15.22
C VAL A 272 -1.91 -13.11 -15.23
N HIS A 273 -0.99 -12.74 -14.33
CA HIS A 273 -0.41 -11.41 -14.27
C HIS A 273 0.28 -11.03 -15.58
N ILE A 274 1.15 -11.88 -16.12
CA ILE A 274 1.83 -11.65 -17.41
C ILE A 274 0.82 -11.49 -18.55
N ILE A 275 -0.16 -12.40 -18.65
CA ILE A 275 -1.18 -12.34 -19.70
C ILE A 275 -1.94 -11.01 -19.62
N HIS A 276 -2.30 -10.58 -18.42
CA HIS A 276 -2.99 -9.31 -18.20
C HIS A 276 -2.13 -8.12 -18.62
N VAL A 277 -0.84 -8.08 -18.25
CA VAL A 277 0.09 -7.01 -18.64
C VAL A 277 0.29 -6.97 -20.16
N LEU A 278 0.45 -8.13 -20.82
CA LEU A 278 0.60 -8.21 -22.28
C LEU A 278 -0.66 -7.73 -23.01
N LEU A 279 -1.84 -8.17 -22.57
CA LEU A 279 -3.12 -7.74 -23.12
C LEU A 279 -3.31 -6.23 -22.95
N THR A 280 -2.99 -5.72 -21.76
CA THR A 280 -3.03 -4.30 -21.43
C THR A 280 -2.09 -3.48 -22.31
N GLY A 281 -0.83 -3.92 -22.45
CA GLY A 281 0.15 -3.28 -23.32
C GLY A 281 -0.27 -3.27 -24.79
N LEU A 282 -0.90 -4.34 -25.27
CA LEU A 282 -1.46 -4.42 -26.60
C LEU A 282 -2.60 -3.40 -26.80
N ILE A 283 -3.54 -3.33 -25.84
CA ILE A 283 -4.68 -2.42 -25.88
C ILE A 283 -4.19 -0.97 -25.88
N ALA A 284 -3.44 -0.57 -24.86
CA ALA A 284 -2.92 0.80 -24.72
C ALA A 284 -2.00 1.17 -25.89
N GLY A 285 -1.09 0.28 -26.29
CA GLY A 285 -0.17 0.50 -27.40
C GLY A 285 -0.89 0.72 -28.72
N SER A 286 -1.92 -0.08 -29.02
CA SER A 286 -2.72 0.09 -30.25
C SER A 286 -3.40 1.47 -30.29
N MET A 287 -3.97 1.93 -29.18
CA MET A 287 -4.62 3.24 -29.09
C MET A 287 -3.61 4.39 -29.20
N LEU A 288 -2.43 4.25 -28.60
CA LEU A 288 -1.35 5.22 -28.73
C LEU A 288 -0.86 5.34 -30.18
N VAL A 289 -0.80 4.24 -30.94
CA VAL A 289 -0.49 4.27 -32.37
C VAL A 289 -1.53 5.06 -33.14
N PHE A 290 -2.83 4.84 -32.89
CA PHE A 290 -3.88 5.62 -33.53
C PHE A 290 -3.79 7.10 -33.18
N MET A 291 -3.69 7.43 -31.89
CA MET A 291 -3.59 8.83 -31.43
C MET A 291 -2.33 9.51 -31.99
N GLY A 292 -1.18 8.83 -31.97
CA GLY A 292 0.06 9.33 -32.52
C GLY A 292 -0.01 9.55 -34.04
N SER A 293 -0.69 8.67 -34.77
CA SER A 293 -0.87 8.82 -36.22
C SER A 293 -1.74 10.04 -36.58
N GLU A 294 -2.82 10.29 -35.83
CA GLU A 294 -3.66 11.48 -36.02
C GLU A 294 -2.95 12.76 -35.60
N ALA A 295 -2.20 12.73 -34.49
CA ALA A 295 -1.35 13.85 -34.08
C ALA A 295 -0.31 14.18 -35.17
N PHE A 296 0.34 13.16 -35.73
CA PHE A 296 1.26 13.31 -36.86
C PHE A 296 0.57 13.93 -38.09
N ARG A 297 -0.65 13.49 -38.41
CA ARG A 297 -1.46 14.08 -39.49
C ARG A 297 -1.71 15.57 -39.22
N ILE A 298 -2.12 15.93 -38.01
CA ILE A 298 -2.40 17.32 -37.62
C ILE A 298 -1.15 18.18 -37.79
N VAL A 299 -0.01 17.72 -37.27
CA VAL A 299 1.29 18.41 -37.41
C VAL A 299 1.67 18.56 -38.88
N ARG A 300 1.50 17.52 -39.70
CA ARG A 300 1.75 17.58 -41.14
C ARG A 300 0.83 18.59 -41.84
N CYS A 301 -0.46 18.60 -41.53
CA CYS A 301 -1.37 19.59 -42.12
C CYS A 301 -0.99 21.03 -41.71
N PHE A 302 -0.55 21.23 -40.46
CA PHE A 302 -0.09 22.52 -39.96
C PHE A 302 1.18 22.99 -40.70
N ILE A 303 2.23 22.16 -40.76
CA ILE A 303 3.49 22.46 -41.46
C ILE A 303 3.24 22.79 -42.93
N TRP A 304 2.34 22.05 -43.59
CA TRP A 304 2.06 22.18 -45.02
C TRP A 304 0.87 23.10 -45.32
N ARG A 305 0.37 23.84 -44.32
CA ARG A 305 -0.78 24.76 -44.41
C ARG A 305 -2.00 24.19 -45.14
N ARG A 306 -2.29 22.90 -44.94
CA ARG A 306 -3.48 22.24 -45.50
C ARG A 306 -4.65 22.34 -44.53
N PRO A 307 -5.89 22.49 -45.01
CA PRO A 307 -7.05 22.51 -44.14
C PRO A 307 -7.21 21.16 -43.42
N LEU A 308 -7.53 21.19 -42.13
CA LEU A 308 -7.73 20.01 -41.29
C LEU A 308 -9.09 19.35 -41.47
N LEU A 309 -10.09 20.13 -41.89
CA LEU A 309 -11.46 19.71 -42.19
C LEU A 309 -11.75 20.01 -43.67
N PRO A 310 -12.59 19.19 -44.33
CA PRO A 310 -12.98 19.41 -45.71
C PRO A 310 -13.71 20.76 -45.86
N PRO A 311 -13.49 21.49 -46.97
CA PRO A 311 -14.25 22.71 -47.25
C PRO A 311 -15.73 22.38 -47.39
N THR A 312 -16.58 22.92 -46.50
CA THR A 312 -18.01 22.61 -46.49
C THR A 312 -18.75 23.42 -47.54
N THR A 313 -19.55 22.77 -48.40
CA THR A 313 -20.42 23.43 -49.39
C THR A 313 -21.79 23.82 -48.82
N ALA A 314 -22.12 23.34 -47.62
CA ALA A 314 -23.37 23.59 -46.90
C ALA A 314 -23.13 24.37 -45.60
N SER A 315 -24.19 24.95 -45.02
CA SER A 315 -24.12 25.71 -43.75
C SER A 315 -23.40 24.90 -42.65
N PRO A 316 -22.21 25.35 -42.18
CA PRO A 316 -21.41 24.64 -41.18
C PRO A 316 -22.08 24.59 -39.79
N ASP A 317 -23.20 25.29 -39.60
CA ASP A 317 -23.95 25.37 -38.35
C ASP A 317 -25.07 24.34 -38.26
N ARG A 318 -25.31 23.55 -39.31
CA ARG A 318 -26.35 22.51 -39.27
C ARG A 318 -25.95 21.42 -38.26
N LEU A 319 -26.79 21.26 -37.23
CA LEU A 319 -26.60 20.29 -36.16
C LEU A 319 -27.44 19.03 -36.39
N TYR A 320 -26.82 17.86 -36.19
CA TYR A 320 -27.46 16.56 -36.24
C TYR A 320 -27.49 15.91 -34.86
N ARG A 321 -28.61 15.29 -34.49
CA ARG A 321 -28.75 14.58 -33.21
C ARG A 321 -28.16 13.17 -33.32
N ARG A 322 -27.12 12.88 -32.52
CA ARG A 322 -26.46 11.57 -32.45
C ARG A 322 -26.90 10.77 -31.22
N TRP A 323 -27.06 11.41 -30.06
CA TRP A 323 -27.41 10.74 -28.78
C TRP A 323 -28.78 11.15 -28.23
N THR A 324 -29.40 10.23 -27.50
CA THR A 324 -30.65 10.47 -26.75
C THR A 324 -30.36 11.10 -25.39
N TRP A 325 -31.39 11.59 -24.70
CA TRP A 325 -31.21 12.07 -23.32
C TRP A 325 -30.81 10.92 -22.36
N ALA A 326 -31.32 9.71 -22.59
CA ALA A 326 -31.02 8.55 -21.75
C ALA A 326 -29.52 8.18 -21.78
N VAL A 327 -28.90 8.15 -22.97
CA VAL A 327 -27.46 7.88 -23.11
C VAL A 327 -26.63 8.99 -22.47
N ARG A 328 -27.06 10.25 -22.59
CA ARG A 328 -26.36 11.39 -21.98
C ARG A 328 -26.37 11.32 -20.46
N ILE A 329 -27.50 11.00 -19.84
CA ILE A 329 -27.58 10.83 -18.38
C ILE A 329 -26.67 9.68 -17.92
N GLN A 330 -26.69 8.54 -18.60
CA GLN A 330 -25.77 7.43 -18.29
C GLN A 330 -24.31 7.87 -18.40
N HIS A 331 -23.95 8.64 -19.42
CA HIS A 331 -22.59 9.16 -19.58
C HIS A 331 -22.20 10.12 -18.45
N VAL A 332 -23.09 11.03 -18.03
CA VAL A 332 -22.80 11.94 -16.91
C VAL A 332 -22.56 11.14 -15.62
N ILE A 333 -23.40 10.14 -15.33
CA ILE A 333 -23.21 9.26 -14.17
C ILE A 333 -21.89 8.49 -14.27
N LEU A 334 -21.56 7.97 -15.46
CA LEU A 334 -20.31 7.26 -15.72
C LEU A 334 -19.08 8.14 -15.46
N VAL A 335 -19.07 9.37 -15.99
CA VAL A 335 -17.96 10.32 -15.78
C VAL A 335 -17.81 10.65 -14.30
N THR A 336 -18.92 10.97 -13.61
CA THR A 336 -18.89 11.25 -12.17
C THR A 336 -18.37 10.06 -11.37
N ALA A 337 -18.89 8.85 -11.62
CA ALA A 337 -18.45 7.62 -10.96
C ALA A 337 -16.96 7.36 -11.20
N PHE A 338 -16.51 7.45 -12.46
CA PHE A 338 -15.11 7.26 -12.83
C PHE A 338 -14.20 8.28 -12.13
N THR A 339 -14.57 9.56 -12.12
CA THR A 339 -13.78 10.59 -11.43
C THR A 339 -13.65 10.30 -9.93
N LEU A 340 -14.74 9.93 -9.26
CA LEU A 340 -14.70 9.58 -7.82
C LEU A 340 -13.78 8.37 -7.58
N LEU A 341 -13.88 7.33 -8.42
CA LEU A 341 -13.05 6.13 -8.32
C LEU A 341 -11.58 6.42 -8.58
N SER A 342 -11.25 7.20 -9.60
CA SER A 342 -9.86 7.53 -9.95
C SER A 342 -9.19 8.40 -8.89
N VAL A 343 -9.88 9.44 -8.40
CA VAL A 343 -9.34 10.39 -7.41
C VAL A 343 -9.16 9.73 -6.04
N SER A 344 -10.02 8.78 -5.67
CA SER A 344 -9.90 8.04 -4.42
C SER A 344 -8.97 6.82 -4.50
N GLY A 345 -8.97 6.10 -5.63
CA GLY A 345 -8.27 4.82 -5.78
C GLY A 345 -6.78 4.95 -6.12
N ILE A 346 -6.41 5.83 -7.05
CA ILE A 346 -5.01 5.98 -7.48
C ILE A 346 -4.07 6.38 -6.34
N PRO A 347 -4.42 7.33 -5.46
CA PRO A 347 -3.55 7.67 -4.32
C PRO A 347 -3.30 6.50 -3.36
N LEU A 348 -4.24 5.57 -3.22
CA LEU A 348 -4.08 4.39 -2.35
C LEU A 348 -3.02 3.43 -2.89
N MET A 349 -2.86 3.35 -4.21
CA MET A 349 -1.89 2.47 -4.86
C MET A 349 -0.44 3.00 -4.76
N PHE A 350 -0.25 4.30 -4.59
CA PHE A 350 1.07 4.95 -4.58
C PHE A 350 1.35 5.70 -3.26
N PRO A 351 1.35 5.01 -2.10
CA PRO A 351 1.40 5.67 -0.78
C PRO A 351 2.71 6.43 -0.53
N GLY A 352 3.81 6.04 -1.18
CA GLY A 352 5.09 6.74 -1.12
C GLY A 352 5.14 8.06 -1.92
N ALA A 353 4.17 8.30 -2.82
CA ALA A 353 4.16 9.51 -3.62
C ALA A 353 3.62 10.70 -2.81
N ARG A 354 4.37 11.82 -2.80
CA ARG A 354 3.95 13.05 -2.08
C ARG A 354 2.59 13.57 -2.54
N THR A 355 2.29 13.43 -3.82
CA THR A 355 1.00 13.82 -4.42
C THR A 355 -0.14 12.93 -3.94
N ALA A 356 0.11 11.63 -3.74
CA ALA A 356 -0.87 10.71 -3.20
C ALA A 356 -1.20 11.05 -1.73
N GLN A 357 -0.18 11.23 -0.90
CA GLN A 357 -0.35 11.65 0.51
C GLN A 357 -1.11 12.97 0.63
N PHE A 358 -0.76 13.96 -0.21
CA PHE A 358 -1.48 15.23 -0.27
C PHE A 358 -2.96 15.03 -0.65
N THR A 359 -3.23 14.20 -1.67
CA THR A 359 -4.60 13.94 -2.13
C THR A 359 -5.43 13.24 -1.05
N ILE A 360 -4.89 12.23 -0.38
CA ILE A 360 -5.57 11.53 0.72
C ILE A 360 -5.89 12.48 1.88
N ARG A 361 -4.96 13.36 2.25
CA ARG A 361 -5.21 14.41 3.27
C ARG A 361 -6.31 15.37 2.84
N LEU A 362 -6.32 15.78 1.57
CA LEU A 362 -7.36 16.65 1.02
C LEU A 362 -8.74 15.99 1.03
N LEU A 363 -8.80 14.68 0.80
CA LEU A 363 -10.05 13.90 0.86
C LEU A 363 -10.55 13.63 2.29
N GLY A 364 -9.77 13.98 3.32
CA GLY A 364 -10.13 13.83 4.72
C GLY A 364 -9.43 12.68 5.45
N GLY A 365 -8.67 11.85 4.75
CA GLY A 365 -8.02 10.66 5.32
C GLY A 365 -8.21 9.41 4.44
N VAL A 366 -7.57 8.31 4.86
CA VAL A 366 -7.65 7.02 4.16
C VAL A 366 -9.07 6.45 4.21
N ASP A 367 -9.75 6.58 5.36
CA ASP A 367 -11.08 6.01 5.57
C ASP A 367 -12.15 6.76 4.77
N GLU A 368 -12.05 8.10 4.69
CA GLU A 368 -12.88 8.96 3.85
C GLU A 368 -12.63 8.69 2.36
N ALA A 369 -11.36 8.56 1.93
CA ALA A 369 -11.04 8.19 0.56
C ALA A 369 -11.66 6.84 0.18
N ALA A 370 -11.56 5.84 1.07
CA ALA A 370 -12.20 4.53 0.86
C ALA A 370 -13.74 4.61 0.79
N LEU A 371 -14.37 5.50 1.58
CA LEU A 371 -15.80 5.76 1.47
C LEU A 371 -16.17 6.36 0.12
N ILE A 372 -15.44 7.39 -0.33
CA ILE A 372 -15.65 8.02 -1.64
C ILE A 372 -15.50 6.98 -2.76
N HIS A 373 -14.50 6.10 -2.65
CA HIS A 373 -14.28 5.02 -3.61
C HIS A 373 -15.50 4.08 -3.69
N ARG A 374 -16.04 3.65 -2.55
CA ARG A 374 -17.23 2.79 -2.49
C ARG A 374 -18.48 3.47 -3.05
N VAL A 375 -18.66 4.77 -2.79
CA VAL A 375 -19.76 5.55 -3.39
C VAL A 375 -19.62 5.60 -4.91
N GLY A 376 -18.42 5.88 -5.42
CA GLY A 376 -18.11 5.83 -6.85
C GLY A 376 -18.38 4.44 -7.46
N ALA A 377 -18.01 3.37 -6.75
CA ALA A 377 -18.24 1.99 -7.18
C ALA A 377 -19.74 1.67 -7.30
N VAL A 378 -20.55 2.06 -6.33
CA VAL A 378 -22.02 1.87 -6.39
C VAL A 378 -22.62 2.61 -7.59
N LEU A 379 -22.21 3.85 -7.83
CA LEU A 379 -22.66 4.61 -9.00
C LEU A 379 -22.27 3.91 -10.31
N LEU A 380 -21.02 3.41 -10.41
CA LEU A 380 -20.55 2.68 -11.59
C LEU A 380 -21.34 1.38 -11.80
N ILE A 381 -21.59 0.60 -10.75
CA ILE A 381 -22.36 -0.64 -10.81
C ILE A 381 -23.80 -0.36 -11.26
N ILE A 382 -24.46 0.65 -10.68
CA ILE A 382 -25.82 1.03 -11.05
C ILE A 382 -25.90 1.41 -12.52
N VAL A 383 -25.01 2.28 -13.01
CA VAL A 383 -25.03 2.70 -14.42
C VAL A 383 -24.70 1.53 -15.35
N ALA A 384 -23.78 0.64 -14.98
CA ALA A 384 -23.45 -0.55 -15.75
C ALA A 384 -24.64 -1.51 -15.87
N ILE A 385 -25.38 -1.75 -14.77
CA ILE A 385 -26.59 -2.58 -14.78
C ILE A 385 -27.69 -1.94 -15.64
N ILE A 386 -27.96 -0.65 -15.44
CA ILE A 386 -28.95 0.09 -16.25
C ILE A 386 -28.58 0.01 -17.74
N HIS A 387 -27.31 0.19 -18.06
CA HIS A 387 -26.81 0.09 -19.43
C HIS A 387 -27.00 -1.33 -19.98
N ALA A 388 -26.61 -2.36 -19.23
CA ALA A 388 -26.74 -3.75 -19.63
C ALA A 388 -28.21 -4.14 -19.88
N ILE A 389 -29.15 -3.70 -19.03
CA ILE A 389 -30.59 -3.91 -19.21
C ILE A 389 -31.10 -3.18 -20.45
N TRP A 390 -30.72 -1.90 -20.63
CA TRP A 390 -31.13 -1.10 -21.79
C TRP A 390 -30.68 -1.78 -23.09
N VAL A 391 -29.44 -2.26 -23.08
CA VAL A 391 -28.85 -2.99 -24.20
C VAL A 391 -29.55 -4.34 -24.43
N PHE A 392 -29.82 -5.11 -23.39
CA PHE A 392 -30.53 -6.38 -23.48
C PHE A 392 -31.93 -6.23 -24.09
N ILE A 393 -32.69 -5.23 -23.63
CA ILE A 393 -34.01 -4.89 -24.20
C ILE A 393 -33.89 -4.47 -25.67
N TRP A 394 -32.82 -3.77 -26.05
CA TRP A 394 -32.57 -3.40 -27.44
C TRP A 394 -32.41 -4.62 -28.35
N ILE A 395 -31.67 -5.64 -27.89
CA ILE A 395 -31.47 -6.91 -28.60
C ILE A 395 -32.81 -7.66 -28.74
N LEU A 396 -33.58 -7.77 -27.65
CA LEU A 396 -34.89 -8.46 -27.66
C LEU A 396 -35.88 -7.83 -28.64
N ARG A 397 -35.77 -6.53 -28.92
CA ARG A 397 -36.58 -5.81 -29.91
C ARG A 397 -36.14 -6.05 -31.36
N GLY A 398 -35.28 -7.04 -31.62
CA GLY A 398 -34.80 -7.40 -32.96
C GLY A 398 -33.90 -6.35 -33.60
N LYS A 399 -33.43 -5.35 -32.85
CA LYS A 399 -32.53 -4.33 -33.36
C LYS A 399 -31.10 -4.87 -33.33
N ARG A 400 -30.41 -4.83 -34.48
CA ARG A 400 -29.03 -5.31 -34.60
C ARG A 400 -28.10 -4.61 -33.59
N TRP A 401 -27.40 -5.44 -32.81
CA TRP A 401 -26.28 -5.06 -31.94
C TRP A 401 -25.00 -4.74 -32.73
N SER A 402 -25.00 -5.11 -34.01
CA SER A 402 -23.89 -5.05 -34.96
C SER A 402 -23.10 -3.74 -35.08
N PRO A 403 -23.62 -2.51 -34.86
CA PRO A 403 -22.84 -1.31 -35.15
C PRO A 403 -21.65 -1.08 -34.20
N ILE A 404 -21.72 -1.59 -32.96
CA ILE A 404 -20.68 -1.33 -31.94
C ILE A 404 -19.68 -2.48 -31.80
N LEU A 405 -20.05 -3.70 -32.22
CA LEU A 405 -19.15 -4.85 -32.18
C LEU A 405 -18.10 -4.76 -33.30
N PHE A 406 -16.88 -5.15 -32.96
CA PHE A 406 -15.76 -5.19 -33.89
C PHE A 406 -15.93 -6.33 -34.90
N ASN A 407 -15.74 -6.05 -36.18
CA ASN A 407 -15.81 -7.03 -37.26
C ASN A 407 -14.62 -6.88 -38.23
N PHE A 408 -14.51 -7.78 -39.22
CA PHE A 408 -13.39 -7.75 -40.19
C PHE A 408 -13.32 -6.47 -41.04
N GLN A 409 -14.43 -5.77 -41.24
CA GLN A 409 -14.41 -4.46 -41.92
C GLN A 409 -13.72 -3.41 -41.05
N ASP A 410 -13.90 -3.45 -39.73
CA ASP A 410 -13.24 -2.52 -38.80
C ASP A 410 -11.71 -2.64 -38.84
N ALA A 411 -11.17 -3.85 -39.09
CA ALA A 411 -9.75 -4.06 -39.30
C ALA A 411 -9.25 -3.41 -40.60
N LYS A 412 -10.03 -3.51 -41.69
CA LYS A 412 -9.71 -2.84 -42.96
C LYS A 412 -9.80 -1.32 -42.82
N ASP A 413 -10.82 -0.83 -42.13
CA ASP A 413 -11.06 0.59 -41.89
C ASP A 413 -9.97 1.18 -40.98
N SER A 414 -9.51 0.42 -39.98
CA SER A 414 -8.35 0.74 -39.15
C SER A 414 -7.08 0.98 -39.98
N VAL A 415 -6.76 0.04 -40.88
CA VAL A 415 -5.59 0.17 -41.77
C VAL A 415 -5.77 1.35 -42.73
N ALA A 416 -6.98 1.59 -43.24
CA ALA A 416 -7.28 2.73 -44.10
C ALA A 416 -7.11 4.07 -43.36
N MET A 417 -7.54 4.15 -42.09
CA MET A 417 -7.32 5.33 -41.25
C MET A 417 -5.84 5.60 -41.02
N LEU A 418 -5.05 4.58 -40.72
CA LEU A 418 -3.61 4.72 -40.55
C LEU A 418 -2.93 5.20 -41.84
N LYS A 419 -3.27 4.58 -42.98
CA LYS A 419 -2.78 5.02 -44.31
C LYS A 419 -3.14 6.48 -44.60
N TYR A 420 -4.35 6.90 -44.27
CA TYR A 420 -4.79 8.29 -44.42
C TYR A 420 -3.99 9.25 -43.52
N SER A 421 -3.82 8.88 -42.25
CA SER A 421 -3.08 9.69 -41.27
C SER A 421 -1.62 9.91 -41.68
N TRP A 422 -0.96 8.85 -42.15
CA TRP A 422 0.39 8.94 -42.72
C TRP A 422 0.46 9.59 -44.11
N GLY A 423 -0.67 9.96 -44.72
CA GLY A 423 -0.71 10.62 -46.03
C GLY A 423 -0.49 9.69 -47.22
N ILE A 424 -0.52 8.37 -47.01
CA ILE A 424 -0.47 7.35 -48.08
C ILE A 424 -1.80 7.32 -48.84
N SER A 425 -2.93 7.46 -48.13
CA SER A 425 -4.24 7.66 -48.75
C SER A 425 -4.56 9.15 -48.83
N LYS A 426 -5.16 9.59 -49.95
CA LYS A 426 -5.65 10.96 -50.13
C LYS A 426 -7.03 11.18 -49.53
N GLU A 427 -7.83 10.11 -49.44
CA GLU A 427 -9.21 10.16 -48.95
C GLU A 427 -9.31 9.46 -47.61
N ARG A 428 -10.07 10.10 -46.70
CA ARG A 428 -10.40 9.51 -45.40
C ARG A 428 -11.44 8.41 -45.62
N PRO A 429 -11.29 7.24 -44.98
CA PRO A 429 -12.27 6.16 -45.12
C PRO A 429 -13.66 6.63 -44.66
N ARG A 430 -14.71 6.26 -45.40
CA ARG A 430 -16.09 6.63 -45.10
C ARG A 430 -16.62 5.82 -43.92
N MET A 431 -16.53 6.40 -42.74
CA MET A 431 -16.91 5.77 -41.49
C MET A 431 -18.42 5.80 -41.25
N GLY A 432 -18.94 4.72 -40.69
CA GLY A 432 -20.31 4.64 -40.20
C GLY A 432 -20.50 5.37 -38.87
N ARG A 433 -21.55 4.97 -38.14
CA ARG A 433 -21.94 5.61 -36.87
C ARG A 433 -20.84 5.58 -35.81
N TYR A 434 -20.04 4.53 -35.76
CA TYR A 434 -18.89 4.43 -34.87
C TYR A 434 -17.65 4.03 -35.67
N ALA A 435 -16.57 4.79 -35.52
CA ALA A 435 -15.27 4.48 -36.09
C ALA A 435 -14.57 3.38 -35.26
N PRO A 436 -13.59 2.64 -35.83
CA PRO A 436 -12.90 1.58 -35.11
C PRO A 436 -12.31 1.99 -33.74
N PRO A 437 -11.67 3.17 -33.58
CA PRO A 437 -11.21 3.61 -32.25
C PRO A 437 -12.34 3.82 -31.24
N GLU A 438 -13.47 4.40 -31.66
CA GLU A 438 -14.63 4.61 -30.78
C GLU A 438 -15.26 3.27 -30.34
N LYS A 439 -15.31 2.27 -31.24
CA LYS A 439 -15.78 0.92 -30.90
C LYS A 439 -14.83 0.25 -29.90
N PHE A 440 -13.54 0.40 -30.13
CA PHE A 440 -12.51 -0.16 -29.26
C PHE A 440 -12.58 0.45 -27.85
N GLU A 441 -12.68 1.78 -27.73
CA GLU A 441 -12.89 2.48 -26.47
C GLU A 441 -14.13 1.99 -25.73
N TYR A 442 -15.26 1.84 -26.43
CA TYR A 442 -16.48 1.33 -25.82
C TYR A 442 -16.32 -0.10 -25.30
N LEU A 443 -15.71 -0.99 -26.10
CA LEU A 443 -15.52 -2.39 -25.71
C LEU A 443 -14.52 -2.53 -24.56
N ALA A 444 -13.44 -1.75 -24.59
CA ALA A 444 -12.45 -1.68 -23.52
C ALA A 444 -13.09 -1.15 -22.22
N ALA A 445 -13.84 -0.05 -22.27
CA ALA A 445 -14.52 0.50 -21.11
C ALA A 445 -15.59 -0.45 -20.55
N ALA A 446 -16.37 -1.11 -21.42
CA ALA A 446 -17.38 -2.09 -21.00
C ALA A 446 -16.73 -3.33 -20.37
N GLY A 447 -15.69 -3.89 -20.99
CA GLY A 447 -14.93 -5.03 -20.47
C GLY A 447 -14.24 -4.69 -19.15
N GLY A 448 -13.53 -3.56 -19.09
CA GLY A 448 -12.88 -3.05 -17.89
C GLY A 448 -13.86 -2.81 -16.75
N THR A 449 -15.05 -2.27 -17.03
CA THR A 449 -16.11 -2.10 -16.01
C THR A 449 -16.54 -3.43 -15.40
N VAL A 450 -16.64 -4.50 -16.20
CA VAL A 450 -16.95 -5.85 -15.69
C VAL A 450 -15.83 -6.35 -14.80
N VAL A 451 -14.57 -6.27 -15.26
CA VAL A 451 -13.40 -6.71 -14.47
C VAL A 451 -13.32 -5.94 -13.16
N MET A 452 -13.38 -4.59 -13.20
CA MET A 452 -13.34 -3.73 -12.02
C MET A 452 -14.49 -3.98 -11.04
N THR A 453 -15.69 -4.25 -11.55
CA THR A 453 -16.83 -4.58 -10.69
C THR A 453 -16.63 -5.93 -10.00
N LEU A 454 -16.20 -6.95 -10.74
CA LEU A 454 -16.00 -8.29 -10.18
C LEU A 454 -14.86 -8.30 -9.17
N THR A 455 -13.70 -7.76 -9.51
CA THR A 455 -12.55 -7.69 -8.58
C THR A 455 -12.84 -6.78 -7.40
N GLY A 456 -13.53 -5.66 -7.61
CA GLY A 456 -13.95 -4.75 -6.54
C GLY A 456 -14.91 -5.41 -5.56
N LEU A 457 -15.89 -6.18 -6.03
CA LEU A 457 -16.79 -6.95 -5.17
C LEU A 457 -16.05 -8.04 -4.38
N LEU A 458 -15.05 -8.68 -4.99
CA LEU A 458 -14.22 -9.65 -4.28
C LEU A 458 -13.46 -8.99 -3.12
N MET A 459 -12.91 -7.80 -3.35
CA MET A 459 -12.18 -7.00 -2.35
C MET A 459 -13.08 -6.31 -1.32
N TRP A 460 -14.34 -6.04 -1.66
CA TRP A 460 -15.30 -5.42 -0.72
C TRP A 460 -15.64 -6.40 0.42
N PHE A 461 -15.77 -7.70 0.10
CA PHE A 461 -16.10 -8.74 1.07
C PHE A 461 -15.03 -9.84 1.10
N PRO A 462 -13.78 -9.52 1.45
CA PRO A 462 -12.66 -10.43 1.22
C PRO A 462 -12.77 -11.73 2.04
N GLU A 463 -13.39 -11.69 3.23
CA GLU A 463 -13.60 -12.85 4.09
C GLU A 463 -14.60 -13.83 3.45
N LEU A 464 -15.66 -13.30 2.82
CA LEU A 464 -16.64 -14.09 2.08
C LEU A 464 -16.04 -14.61 0.77
N SER A 465 -15.38 -13.74 0.02
CA SER A 465 -14.75 -14.05 -1.27
C SER A 465 -13.71 -15.17 -1.15
N ALA A 466 -12.89 -15.14 -0.10
CA ALA A 466 -11.89 -16.17 0.16
C ALA A 466 -12.49 -17.58 0.29
N ARG A 467 -13.76 -17.71 0.71
CA ARG A 467 -14.45 -19.02 0.77
C ARG A 467 -14.64 -19.63 -0.61
N PHE A 468 -14.93 -18.78 -1.61
CA PHE A 468 -15.22 -19.16 -2.99
C PHE A 468 -13.95 -19.25 -3.85
N VAL A 469 -13.09 -18.23 -3.81
CA VAL A 469 -11.92 -18.12 -4.71
C VAL A 469 -10.58 -18.44 -4.02
N GLY A 470 -10.59 -18.73 -2.71
CA GLY A 470 -9.37 -18.95 -1.93
C GLY A 470 -8.59 -17.67 -1.67
N GLY A 471 -7.56 -17.75 -0.82
CA GLY A 471 -6.71 -16.59 -0.49
C GLY A 471 -5.94 -16.04 -1.69
N ALA A 472 -5.41 -16.93 -2.54
CA ALA A 472 -4.73 -16.55 -3.78
C ALA A 472 -5.66 -15.82 -4.77
N GLY A 473 -6.95 -16.19 -4.82
CA GLY A 473 -7.93 -15.50 -5.66
C GLY A 473 -8.22 -14.07 -5.19
N VAL A 474 -8.22 -13.83 -3.88
CA VAL A 474 -8.36 -12.48 -3.32
C VAL A 474 -7.13 -11.62 -3.63
N GLN A 475 -5.92 -12.18 -3.51
CA GLN A 475 -4.69 -11.49 -3.90
C GLN A 475 -4.67 -11.15 -5.40
N LEU A 476 -5.03 -12.11 -6.25
CA LEU A 476 -5.13 -11.87 -7.69
C LEU A 476 -6.14 -10.77 -8.03
N ALA A 477 -7.28 -10.73 -7.32
CA ALA A 477 -8.26 -9.66 -7.49
C ALA A 477 -7.67 -8.29 -7.14
N GLN A 478 -6.86 -8.17 -6.08
CA GLN A 478 -6.18 -6.92 -5.71
C GLN A 478 -5.21 -6.46 -6.81
N ILE A 479 -4.37 -7.38 -7.31
CA ILE A 479 -3.40 -7.09 -8.38
C ILE A 479 -4.14 -6.63 -9.64
N MET A 480 -5.13 -7.41 -10.09
CA MET A 480 -5.91 -7.08 -11.29
C MET A 480 -6.68 -5.78 -11.15
N HIS A 481 -7.30 -5.52 -9.99
CA HIS A 481 -8.06 -4.29 -9.76
C HIS A 481 -7.14 -3.05 -9.81
N GLY A 482 -5.95 -3.14 -9.21
CA GLY A 482 -4.95 -2.07 -9.26
C GLY A 482 -4.48 -1.80 -10.69
N HIS A 483 -4.08 -2.84 -11.43
CA HIS A 483 -3.53 -2.70 -12.78
C HIS A 483 -4.57 -2.23 -13.80
N GLU A 484 -5.79 -2.80 -13.76
CA GLU A 484 -6.90 -2.35 -14.61
C GLU A 484 -7.32 -0.92 -14.25
N GLY A 485 -7.28 -0.53 -12.98
CA GLY A 485 -7.54 0.84 -12.54
C GLY A 485 -6.55 1.86 -13.14
N VAL A 486 -5.25 1.55 -13.11
CA VAL A 486 -4.22 2.39 -13.75
C VAL A 486 -4.40 2.46 -15.26
N LEU A 487 -4.65 1.32 -15.90
CA LEU A 487 -4.95 1.26 -17.33
C LEU A 487 -6.14 2.13 -17.69
N ALA A 488 -7.24 2.00 -16.94
CA ALA A 488 -8.46 2.76 -17.18
C ALA A 488 -8.20 4.26 -17.06
N VAL A 489 -7.40 4.71 -16.08
CA VAL A 489 -6.98 6.12 -15.98
C VAL A 489 -6.16 6.55 -17.18
N VAL A 490 -5.16 5.78 -17.60
CA VAL A 490 -4.34 6.12 -18.78
C VAL A 490 -5.21 6.18 -20.04
N VAL A 491 -6.02 5.17 -20.31
CA VAL A 491 -6.82 5.11 -21.53
C VAL A 491 -7.96 6.13 -21.53
N ILE A 492 -8.71 6.25 -20.44
CA ILE A 492 -9.89 7.13 -20.40
C ILE A 492 -9.46 8.59 -20.18
N LEU A 493 -8.59 8.86 -19.20
CA LEU A 493 -8.23 10.24 -18.86
C LEU A 493 -7.20 10.83 -19.83
N ILE A 494 -6.26 10.03 -20.36
CA ILE A 494 -5.26 10.54 -21.30
C ILE A 494 -5.79 10.37 -22.72
N ILE A 495 -6.08 9.14 -23.17
CA ILE A 495 -6.38 8.91 -24.59
C ILE A 495 -7.76 9.45 -24.95
N HIS A 496 -8.82 9.02 -24.28
CA HIS A 496 -10.19 9.41 -24.64
C HIS A 496 -10.43 10.92 -24.46
N VAL A 497 -10.06 11.51 -23.31
CA VAL A 497 -10.23 12.95 -23.09
C VAL A 497 -9.44 13.77 -24.09
N CYS A 498 -8.17 13.43 -24.36
CA CYS A 498 -7.38 14.15 -25.36
C CYS A 498 -8.00 14.01 -26.75
N TRP A 499 -8.48 12.83 -27.11
CA TRP A 499 -9.13 12.59 -28.39
C TRP A 499 -10.35 13.49 -28.57
N VAL A 500 -11.25 13.57 -27.58
CA VAL A 500 -12.49 14.36 -27.72
C VAL A 500 -12.29 15.88 -27.58
N HIS A 501 -11.15 16.35 -27.05
CA HIS A 501 -10.82 17.77 -26.89
C HIS A 501 -9.98 18.32 -28.05
N PHE A 502 -8.95 17.58 -28.46
CA PHE A 502 -7.94 18.09 -29.39
C PHE A 502 -8.17 17.68 -30.85
N MET A 503 -9.13 16.78 -31.12
CA MET A 503 -9.46 16.44 -32.50
C MET A 503 -10.09 17.64 -33.25
N PRO A 504 -9.66 17.92 -34.49
CA PRO A 504 -10.17 19.06 -35.27
C PRO A 504 -11.69 19.04 -35.39
N GLY A 505 -12.34 20.17 -35.14
CA GLY A 505 -13.80 20.31 -35.21
C GLY A 505 -14.54 20.09 -33.88
N PHE A 506 -13.84 19.70 -32.82
CA PHE A 506 -14.44 19.46 -31.50
C PHE A 506 -14.00 20.44 -30.40
N TRP A 507 -13.05 21.36 -30.63
CA TRP A 507 -12.61 22.30 -29.57
C TRP A 507 -13.77 23.13 -28.97
N PRO A 508 -13.89 23.27 -27.63
CA PRO A 508 -13.01 22.72 -26.59
C PRO A 508 -13.22 21.22 -26.28
N MET A 509 -14.40 20.67 -26.56
CA MET A 509 -14.70 19.24 -26.54
C MET A 509 -15.96 18.91 -27.37
N SER A 510 -16.09 17.66 -27.84
CA SER A 510 -17.29 17.21 -28.55
C SER A 510 -18.55 17.43 -27.70
N MET A 511 -19.49 18.26 -28.18
CA MET A 511 -20.71 18.59 -27.44
C MET A 511 -21.77 17.47 -27.47
N VAL A 512 -21.48 16.32 -28.05
CA VAL A 512 -22.41 15.18 -28.17
C VAL A 512 -22.80 14.64 -26.79
N TRP A 513 -21.88 14.60 -25.82
CA TRP A 513 -22.18 14.04 -24.50
C TRP A 513 -23.12 14.92 -23.66
N LEU A 514 -23.14 16.24 -23.86
CA LEU A 514 -24.04 17.18 -23.18
C LEU A 514 -25.31 17.46 -23.99
N THR A 515 -25.16 17.86 -25.25
CA THR A 515 -26.28 18.34 -26.09
C THR A 515 -26.90 17.24 -26.93
N GLY A 516 -26.16 16.15 -27.16
CA GLY A 516 -26.57 15.07 -28.06
C GLY A 516 -26.40 15.42 -29.53
N ARG A 517 -25.78 16.55 -29.87
CA ARG A 517 -25.70 17.09 -31.23
C ARG A 517 -24.26 17.22 -31.73
N ILE A 518 -24.07 17.06 -33.03
CA ILE A 518 -22.79 17.19 -33.75
C ILE A 518 -22.96 18.08 -34.98
N ARG A 519 -21.93 18.86 -35.33
CA ARG A 519 -21.92 19.72 -36.53
C ARG A 519 -21.77 18.91 -37.81
N ARG A 520 -22.31 19.41 -38.92
CA ARG A 520 -22.28 18.74 -40.23
C ARG A 520 -20.87 18.49 -40.74
N ASP A 521 -19.98 19.48 -40.67
CA ASP A 521 -18.60 19.38 -41.13
C ASP A 521 -17.80 18.30 -40.37
N ALA A 522 -18.00 18.22 -39.04
CA ALA A 522 -17.43 17.15 -38.22
C ALA A 522 -18.04 15.78 -38.57
N MET A 523 -19.34 15.70 -38.87
CA MET A 523 -19.96 14.47 -39.36
C MET A 523 -19.40 14.04 -40.72
N GLU A 524 -19.14 14.98 -41.62
CA GLU A 524 -18.58 14.70 -42.94
C GLU A 524 -17.14 14.16 -42.83
N GLU A 525 -16.33 14.72 -41.94
CA GLU A 525 -14.96 14.24 -41.71
C GLU A 525 -14.92 12.88 -40.99
N TYR A 526 -15.68 12.72 -39.89
CA TYR A 526 -15.50 11.57 -39.00
C TYR A 526 -16.53 10.45 -39.19
N HIS A 527 -17.69 10.73 -39.82
CA HIS A 527 -18.84 9.82 -39.95
C HIS A 527 -19.55 9.94 -41.30
N ALA A 528 -18.80 10.12 -42.40
CA ALA A 528 -19.33 10.39 -43.73
C ALA A 528 -20.46 9.43 -44.16
N ALA A 529 -20.32 8.12 -43.90
CA ALA A 529 -21.34 7.14 -44.28
C ALA A 529 -22.62 7.27 -43.44
N GLU A 530 -22.54 7.66 -42.17
CA GLU A 530 -23.75 7.96 -41.37
C GLU A 530 -24.43 9.24 -41.86
N LEU A 531 -23.65 10.27 -42.21
CA LEU A 531 -24.18 11.52 -42.75
C LEU A 531 -24.94 11.28 -44.07
N GLU A 532 -24.36 10.54 -45.00
CA GLU A 532 -24.99 10.17 -46.27
C GLU A 532 -26.31 9.41 -46.06
N GLU A 533 -26.38 8.48 -45.09
CA GLU A 533 -27.62 7.76 -44.77
C GLU A 533 -28.72 8.65 -44.17
N ILE A 534 -28.33 9.66 -43.37
CA ILE A 534 -29.27 10.63 -42.79
C ILE A 534 -29.78 11.60 -43.86
N GLU A 535 -28.88 12.13 -44.69
CA GLU A 535 -29.22 13.07 -45.77
C GLU A 535 -30.02 12.38 -46.89
N ALA A 536 -29.77 11.09 -47.14
CA ALA A 536 -30.57 10.27 -48.06
C ALA A 536 -31.94 9.84 -47.48
N GLY A 537 -32.28 10.23 -46.25
CA GLY A 537 -33.56 9.89 -45.60
C GLY A 537 -33.71 8.42 -45.19
N LYS A 538 -32.65 7.61 -45.32
CA LYS A 538 -32.64 6.18 -44.97
C LYS A 538 -32.62 5.95 -43.45
N LYS A 539 -32.17 6.95 -42.68
CA LYS A 539 -32.29 7.04 -41.23
C LYS A 539 -33.02 8.33 -40.85
N GLY A 540 -34.24 8.22 -40.33
CA GLY A 540 -35.05 9.38 -39.96
C GLY A 540 -34.34 10.27 -38.92
N ALA A 541 -34.25 11.57 -39.22
CA ALA A 541 -33.56 12.60 -38.44
C ALA A 541 -34.05 12.80 -36.98
N GLY A 542 -34.99 11.98 -36.50
CA GLY A 542 -35.57 12.09 -35.17
C GLY A 542 -35.96 10.77 -34.50
N ASN A 543 -35.66 9.60 -35.08
CA ASN A 543 -36.20 8.33 -34.57
C ASN A 543 -35.11 7.35 -34.10
N ARG A 544 -34.54 7.65 -32.91
CA ARG A 544 -34.18 6.70 -31.84
C ARG A 544 -33.62 7.43 -30.64
#